data_AF-A0A6V7KIS8-F1
#
_entry.id   AF-A0A6V7KIS8-F1
#
_cell.length_a   1.000
_cell.length_b   1.000
_cell.length_c   1.000
_cell.angle_alpha   90.00
_cell.angle_beta   90.00
_cell.angle_gamma   90.00
#
_symmetry.space_group_name_H-M   'P 1'
#
loop_
_entity.id
_entity.type
_entity.pdbx_description
1 polymer ?
#
loop_
_entity_poly.entity_id
_entity_poly.type
_entity_poly.pdbx_seq_one_letter_code
_entity_poly.pdbx_strand_id
1 'polypeptide(L)'
;SYIRFDIIRRILTNFFDITVVPVMGITDIDDKIIMRSQGSSQFSDWNSLAKHFEQQFLAESKKLNILPPFLYCRVSDYIPTIISFISALIEKDYAYKAEDNSVYFDATKYADYGKLWKPDEPTSHAFKRSSWDFALWKASKP
;
A
#
# COMPACT_ATOMS: atom_id res chain seq x y z
N SER A 1 1.59 -11.33 -12.54
CA SER A 1 2.67 -10.97 -11.58
C SER A 1 2.92 -12.04 -10.53
N TYR A 2 1.90 -12.52 -9.79
CA TYR A 2 2.07 -13.51 -8.71
C TYR A 2 2.72 -14.84 -9.13
N ILE A 3 2.31 -15.42 -10.26
CA ILE A 3 2.95 -16.63 -10.81
C ILE A 3 4.44 -16.41 -11.08
N ARG A 4 4.84 -15.23 -11.58
CA ARG A 4 6.25 -14.93 -11.85
C ARG A 4 7.08 -14.93 -10.57
N PHE A 5 6.56 -14.31 -9.50
CA PHE A 5 7.21 -14.35 -8.19
C PHE A 5 7.26 -15.76 -7.59
N ASP A 6 6.21 -16.56 -7.77
CA ASP A 6 6.19 -17.96 -7.33
C ASP A 6 7.25 -18.80 -8.06
N ILE A 7 7.39 -18.62 -9.37
CA ILE A 7 8.46 -19.27 -10.16
C ILE A 7 9.84 -18.85 -9.64
N ILE A 8 10.09 -17.56 -9.44
CA ILE A 8 11.37 -17.06 -8.91
C ILE A 8 11.64 -17.66 -7.52
N ARG A 9 10.65 -17.65 -6.62
CA ARG A 9 10.76 -18.26 -5.29
C ARG A 9 11.16 -19.73 -5.42
N ARG A 10 10.47 -20.51 -6.25
CA ARG A 10 10.75 -21.94 -6.45
C ARG A 10 12.15 -22.19 -7.02
N ILE A 11 12.62 -21.35 -7.94
CA ILE A 11 13.98 -21.45 -8.46
C ILE A 11 14.99 -21.20 -7.33
N LEU A 12 14.82 -20.12 -6.57
CA LEU A 12 15.72 -19.79 -5.45
C LEU A 12 15.72 -20.88 -4.37
N THR A 13 14.55 -21.39 -3.98
CA THR A 13 14.44 -22.40 -2.92
C THR A 13 14.85 -23.79 -3.37
N ASN A 14 14.38 -24.25 -4.54
CA ASN A 14 14.50 -25.67 -4.91
C ASN A 14 15.76 -25.96 -5.73
N PHE A 15 16.31 -24.96 -6.44
CA PHE A 15 17.50 -25.15 -7.27
C PHE A 15 18.75 -24.56 -6.61
N PHE A 16 18.63 -23.40 -5.96
CA PHE A 16 19.76 -22.73 -5.32
C PHE A 16 19.84 -22.94 -3.79
N ASP A 17 18.87 -23.65 -3.20
CA ASP A 17 18.79 -23.90 -1.74
C ASP A 17 18.81 -22.61 -0.89
N ILE A 18 18.27 -21.52 -1.45
CA ILE A 18 18.17 -20.22 -0.78
C ILE A 18 16.85 -20.18 -0.01
N THR A 19 16.93 -19.94 1.30
CA THR A 19 15.74 -19.69 2.12
C THR A 19 15.12 -18.35 1.73
N VAL A 20 13.91 -18.39 1.17
CA VAL A 20 13.13 -17.20 0.81
C VAL A 20 11.99 -17.01 1.80
N VAL A 21 11.87 -15.80 2.37
CA VAL A 21 10.79 -15.40 3.28
C VAL A 21 9.85 -14.41 2.56
N PRO A 22 8.85 -14.90 1.80
CA PRO A 22 7.96 -14.02 1.05
C PRO A 22 6.96 -13.31 1.97
N VAL A 23 6.85 -11.98 1.81
CA VAL A 23 5.87 -11.14 2.51
C VAL A 23 4.97 -10.48 1.46
N MET A 24 3.66 -10.52 1.68
CA MET A 24 2.67 -9.96 0.75
C MET A 24 1.81 -8.92 1.46
N GLY A 25 1.79 -7.69 0.95
CA GLY A 25 0.84 -6.67 1.39
C GLY A 25 -0.55 -6.92 0.83
N ILE A 26 -1.58 -6.70 1.65
CA ILE A 26 -2.99 -6.69 1.26
C ILE A 26 -3.52 -5.28 1.52
N THR A 27 -3.86 -4.57 0.45
CA THR A 27 -4.52 -3.26 0.54
C THR A 27 -6.01 -3.46 0.77
N ASP A 28 -6.42 -3.57 2.03
CA ASP A 28 -7.81 -3.77 2.44
C ASP A 28 -8.55 -2.46 2.77
N ILE A 29 -7.82 -1.34 2.85
CA ILE A 29 -8.35 0.01 2.96
C ILE A 29 -7.82 0.85 1.79
N ASP A 30 -8.73 1.35 0.96
CA ASP A 30 -8.44 2.25 -0.16
C ASP A 30 -9.71 3.04 -0.54
N ASP A 31 -9.55 4.22 -1.14
CA ASP A 31 -10.67 5.05 -1.61
C ASP A 31 -11.63 4.24 -2.51
N LYS A 32 -11.11 3.37 -3.38
CA LYS A 32 -11.93 2.54 -4.28
C LYS A 32 -12.73 1.47 -3.52
N ILE A 33 -12.16 0.93 -2.44
CA ILE A 33 -12.85 -0.07 -1.60
C ILE A 33 -13.99 0.60 -0.84
N ILE A 34 -13.72 1.76 -0.23
CA ILE A 34 -14.71 2.54 0.52
C ILE A 34 -15.86 2.95 -0.41
N MET A 35 -15.58 3.57 -1.55
CA MET A 35 -16.61 3.98 -2.51
C MET A 35 -17.43 2.79 -3.03
N ARG A 36 -16.78 1.65 -3.32
CA ARG A 36 -17.48 0.45 -3.80
C ARG A 36 -18.38 -0.15 -2.73
N SER A 37 -17.97 -0.13 -1.47
CA SER A 37 -18.82 -0.64 -0.37
C SER A 37 -20.08 0.21 -0.16
N GLN A 38 -19.97 1.55 -0.27
CA GLN A 38 -21.11 2.45 -0.12
C GLN A 38 -22.16 2.27 -1.23
N GLY A 39 -21.73 1.91 -2.45
CA GLY A 39 -22.62 1.64 -3.57
C GLY A 39 -23.15 0.20 -3.65
N SER A 40 -22.77 -0.68 -2.71
CA SER A 40 -23.13 -2.10 -2.75
C SER A 40 -24.29 -2.42 -1.80
N SER A 41 -25.28 -3.19 -2.27
CA SER A 41 -26.30 -3.80 -1.41
C SER A 41 -25.86 -5.14 -0.81
N GLN A 42 -24.72 -5.68 -1.24
CA GLN A 42 -24.24 -7.02 -0.85
C GLN A 42 -23.34 -6.98 0.39
N PHE A 43 -22.65 -5.86 0.63
CA PHE A 43 -21.66 -5.73 1.69
C PHE A 43 -22.10 -4.64 2.67
N SER A 44 -21.96 -4.90 3.96
CA SER A 44 -22.36 -3.98 5.02
C SER A 44 -21.38 -2.82 5.22
N ASP A 45 -20.12 -3.03 4.87
CA ASP A 45 -19.03 -2.05 5.05
C ASP A 45 -17.85 -2.37 4.11
N TRP A 46 -16.82 -1.51 4.15
CA TRP A 46 -15.59 -1.70 3.36
C TRP A 46 -14.82 -2.97 3.78
N ASN A 47 -14.87 -3.35 5.06
CA ASN A 47 -14.13 -4.47 5.62
C ASN A 47 -14.67 -5.82 5.12
N SER A 48 -15.99 -5.98 5.11
CA SER A 48 -16.67 -7.16 4.56
C SER A 48 -16.42 -7.32 3.07
N LEU A 49 -16.43 -6.22 2.30
CA LEU A 49 -16.07 -6.22 0.89
C LEU A 49 -14.61 -6.64 0.69
N ALA A 50 -13.67 -6.05 1.43
CA ALA A 50 -12.25 -6.36 1.33
C ALA A 50 -11.97 -7.83 1.67
N LYS A 51 -12.51 -8.34 2.78
CA LYS A 51 -12.39 -9.74 3.18
C LYS A 51 -12.95 -10.72 2.17
N HIS A 52 -14.08 -10.38 1.54
CA HIS A 52 -14.68 -11.23 0.50
C HIS A 52 -13.73 -11.39 -0.70
N PHE A 53 -13.20 -10.27 -1.23
CA PHE A 53 -12.27 -10.32 -2.36
C PHE A 53 -10.90 -10.88 -1.98
N GLU A 54 -10.44 -10.68 -0.75
CA GLU A 54 -9.25 -11.35 -0.22
C GLU A 54 -9.43 -12.88 -0.28
N GLN A 55 -10.53 -13.40 0.27
CA GLN A 55 -10.80 -14.85 0.26
C GLN A 55 -10.88 -15.42 -1.16
N GLN A 56 -11.53 -14.70 -2.09
CA GLN A 56 -11.55 -15.08 -3.50
C GLN A 56 -10.14 -15.11 -4.10
N PHE A 57 -9.32 -14.08 -3.86
CA PHE A 57 -7.95 -14.02 -4.34
C PHE A 57 -7.11 -15.20 -3.82
N LEU A 58 -7.25 -15.55 -2.54
CA LEU A 58 -6.55 -16.69 -1.93
C LEU A 58 -6.99 -18.03 -2.55
N ALA A 59 -8.30 -18.20 -2.77
CA ALA A 59 -8.85 -19.40 -3.41
C ALA A 59 -8.33 -19.57 -4.84
N GLU A 60 -8.34 -18.49 -5.64
CA GLU A 60 -7.83 -18.53 -7.02
C GLU A 60 -6.30 -18.73 -7.07
N SER A 61 -5.55 -18.10 -6.17
CA SER A 61 -4.10 -18.30 -6.06
C SER A 61 -3.75 -19.76 -5.78
N LYS A 62 -4.52 -20.41 -4.89
CA LYS A 62 -4.38 -21.83 -4.61
C LYS A 62 -4.70 -22.69 -5.83
N LYS A 63 -5.75 -22.38 -6.60
CA LYS A 63 -6.07 -23.10 -7.86
C LYS A 63 -4.94 -23.01 -8.88
N LEU A 64 -4.23 -21.88 -8.91
CA LEU A 64 -3.06 -21.66 -9.75
C LEU A 64 -1.76 -22.27 -9.20
N ASN A 65 -1.83 -23.04 -8.10
CA ASN A 65 -0.69 -23.66 -7.42
C ASN A 65 0.40 -22.65 -6.98
N ILE A 66 -0.02 -21.43 -6.66
CA ILE A 66 0.85 -20.41 -6.07
C ILE A 66 1.04 -20.74 -4.60
N LEU A 67 2.29 -20.80 -4.14
CA LEU A 67 2.57 -21.04 -2.73
C LEU A 67 2.16 -19.82 -1.90
N PRO A 68 1.50 -20.01 -0.74
CA PRO A 68 1.21 -18.89 0.15
C PRO A 68 2.52 -18.22 0.62
N PRO A 69 2.53 -16.90 0.81
CA PRO A 69 3.64 -16.19 1.42
C PRO A 69 3.79 -16.62 2.89
N PHE A 70 4.94 -16.30 3.48
CA PHE A 70 5.19 -16.50 4.90
C PHE A 70 4.30 -15.60 5.75
N LEU A 71 4.07 -14.36 5.30
CA LEU A 71 3.25 -13.38 6.00
C LEU A 71 2.37 -12.59 5.02
N TYR A 72 1.10 -12.44 5.38
CA TYR A 72 0.20 -11.46 4.80
C TYR A 72 0.11 -10.23 5.71
N CYS A 73 0.37 -9.04 5.17
CA CYS A 73 0.29 -7.78 5.90
C CYS A 73 -0.89 -6.95 5.39
N ARG A 74 -2.01 -6.92 6.12
CA ARG A 74 -3.14 -6.05 5.76
C ARG A 74 -2.87 -4.62 6.21
N VAL A 75 -3.31 -3.62 5.46
CA VAL A 75 -3.12 -2.22 5.86
C VAL A 75 -3.80 -1.94 7.20
N SER A 76 -5.02 -2.46 7.40
CA SER A 76 -5.78 -2.29 8.64
C SER A 76 -5.05 -2.81 9.89
N ASP A 77 -4.29 -3.91 9.76
CA ASP A 77 -3.53 -4.54 10.86
C ASP A 77 -2.32 -3.68 11.31
N TYR A 78 -1.84 -2.77 10.45
CA TYR A 78 -0.60 -2.01 10.66
C TYR A 78 -0.80 -0.50 10.83
N ILE A 79 -2.05 -0.02 10.99
CA ILE A 79 -2.35 1.41 11.16
C ILE A 79 -1.51 2.09 12.25
N PRO A 80 -1.33 1.53 13.47
CA PRO A 80 -0.48 2.17 14.49
C PRO A 80 0.98 2.31 14.05
N THR A 81 1.50 1.34 13.30
CA THR A 81 2.88 1.36 12.78
C THR A 81 3.03 2.42 11.70
N ILE A 82 2.04 2.55 10.81
CA ILE A 82 2.01 3.58 9.76
C ILE A 82 2.00 4.97 10.41
N ILE A 83 1.16 5.20 11.42
CA ILE A 83 1.10 6.47 12.16
C ILE A 83 2.46 6.77 12.81
N SER A 84 3.06 5.80 13.49
CA SER A 84 4.38 5.99 14.11
C SER A 84 5.47 6.34 13.09
N PHE A 85 5.45 5.71 11.92
CA PHE A 85 6.39 5.99 10.83
C PHE A 85 6.21 7.43 10.30
N ILE A 86 4.97 7.86 10.09
CA ILE A 86 4.65 9.21 9.64
C ILE A 86 5.08 10.26 10.68
N SER A 87 4.81 10.01 11.96
CA SER A 87 5.26 10.91 13.04
C SER A 87 6.77 11.10 13.01
N ALA A 88 7.54 10.02 12.85
CA ALA A 88 8.99 10.11 12.72
C ALA A 88 9.46 10.90 11.48
N LEU A 89 8.71 10.86 10.38
CA LEU A 89 9.00 11.69 9.19
C LEU A 89 8.72 13.18 9.44
N ILE A 90 7.66 13.51 10.19
CA ILE A 90 7.35 14.88 10.58
C ILE A 90 8.46 15.41 11.50
N GLU A 91 8.88 14.63 12.51
CA GLU A 91 9.96 15.00 13.44
C GLU A 91 11.29 15.26 12.72
N LYS A 92 11.57 14.49 11.66
CA LYS A 92 12.76 14.66 10.81
C LYS A 92 12.59 15.70 9.71
N ASP A 93 11.49 16.45 9.71
CA ASP A 93 11.20 17.52 8.76
C ASP A 93 11.06 17.03 7.29
N TYR A 94 10.77 15.73 7.06
CA TYR A 94 10.48 15.16 5.74
C TYR A 94 8.99 15.11 5.40
N ALA A 95 8.13 15.37 6.37
CA ALA A 95 6.69 15.40 6.17
C ALA A 95 6.07 16.62 6.85
N TYR A 96 4.95 17.08 6.33
CA TYR A 96 4.23 18.23 6.86
C TYR A 96 2.73 18.03 6.83
N LYS A 97 2.05 18.62 7.80
CA LYS A 97 0.58 18.74 7.79
C LYS A 97 0.17 19.92 6.92
N ALA A 98 -0.75 19.72 6.00
CA ALA A 98 -1.29 20.76 5.13
C ALA A 98 -2.65 21.29 5.65
N GLU A 99 -3.19 22.30 4.98
CA GLU A 99 -4.44 22.99 5.37
C GLU A 99 -5.68 22.08 5.31
N ASP A 100 -5.67 21.07 4.44
CA ASP A 100 -6.72 20.05 4.32
C ASP A 100 -6.69 19.01 5.45
N ASN A 101 -5.85 19.21 6.47
CA ASN A 101 -5.54 18.28 7.56
C ASN A 101 -4.87 16.96 7.13
N SER A 102 -4.51 16.80 5.86
CA SER A 102 -3.72 15.67 5.39
C SER A 102 -2.24 15.88 5.71
N VAL A 103 -1.49 14.79 5.75
CA VAL A 103 -0.03 14.79 5.89
C VAL A 103 0.60 14.40 4.56
N TYR A 104 1.54 15.21 4.09
CA TYR A 104 2.25 15.01 2.83
C TYR A 104 3.74 14.78 3.09
N PHE A 105 4.37 13.99 2.23
CA PHE A 105 5.82 13.86 2.16
C PHE A 105 6.39 14.98 1.28
N ASP A 106 7.41 15.68 1.77
CA ASP A 106 8.12 16.71 1.02
C ASP A 106 9.20 16.06 0.14
N ALA A 107 8.88 15.86 -1.13
CA ALA A 107 9.77 15.18 -2.07
C ALA A 107 11.06 15.97 -2.33
N THR A 108 11.03 17.29 -2.14
CA THR A 108 12.19 18.17 -2.42
C THR A 108 13.32 18.00 -1.41
N LYS A 109 13.00 17.52 -0.20
CA LYS A 109 13.98 17.28 0.87
C LYS A 109 14.72 15.97 0.74
N TYR A 110 14.24 15.06 -0.11
CA TYR A 110 14.88 13.78 -0.35
C TYR A 110 15.69 13.85 -1.65
N ALA A 111 17.00 14.07 -1.54
CA ALA A 111 17.90 14.28 -2.68
C ALA A 111 17.89 13.12 -3.70
N ASP A 112 17.65 11.89 -3.25
CA ASP A 112 17.59 10.68 -4.08
C ASP A 112 16.20 10.42 -4.68
N TYR A 113 15.25 11.36 -4.56
CA TYR A 113 13.91 11.19 -5.11
C TYR A 113 13.97 11.00 -6.63
N GLY A 114 13.28 9.98 -7.13
CA GLY A 114 13.29 9.62 -8.56
C GLY A 114 14.48 8.75 -9.01
N LYS A 115 15.35 8.28 -8.10
CA LYS A 115 16.46 7.37 -8.43
C LYS A 115 16.02 6.06 -9.10
N LEU A 116 14.89 5.50 -8.67
CA LEU A 116 14.36 4.24 -9.23
C LEU A 116 13.58 4.47 -10.53
N TRP A 117 12.82 5.55 -10.57
CA TRP A 117 11.97 5.95 -11.69
C TRP A 117 11.62 7.42 -11.52
N LYS A 118 11.74 8.23 -12.58
CA LYS A 118 11.27 9.62 -12.59
C LYS A 118 9.85 9.66 -13.15
N PRO A 119 8.85 10.03 -12.34
CA PRO A 119 7.49 10.19 -12.83
C PRO A 119 7.42 11.33 -13.86
N ASP A 120 6.41 11.28 -14.72
CA ASP A 120 5.98 12.46 -15.49
C ASP A 120 5.59 13.59 -14.53
N GLU A 121 5.67 14.85 -14.97
CA GLU A 121 5.39 16.00 -14.12
C GLU A 121 4.01 15.87 -13.45
N PRO A 122 3.97 15.84 -12.11
CA PRO A 122 2.74 15.61 -11.39
C PRO A 122 1.83 16.83 -11.46
N THR A 123 0.52 16.57 -11.47
CA THR A 123 -0.48 17.64 -11.34
C THR A 123 -0.36 18.30 -9.97
N SER A 124 -0.17 19.62 -9.99
CA SER A 124 -0.18 20.42 -8.77
C SER A 124 -1.54 20.31 -8.06
N HIS A 125 -1.50 20.24 -6.74
CA HIS A 125 -2.69 20.30 -5.89
C HIS A 125 -2.51 21.46 -4.91
N ALA A 126 -3.60 22.20 -4.65
CA ALA A 126 -3.57 23.49 -3.95
C ALA A 126 -2.87 23.46 -2.58
N PHE A 127 -2.90 22.32 -1.89
CA PHE A 127 -2.37 22.18 -0.53
C PHE A 127 -0.94 21.63 -0.45
N LYS A 128 -0.33 21.28 -1.60
CA LYS A 128 1.03 20.76 -1.65
C LYS A 128 2.03 21.90 -1.83
N ARG A 129 3.17 21.83 -1.12
CA ARG A 129 4.30 22.74 -1.29
C ARG A 129 5.01 22.53 -2.63
N SER A 130 5.12 21.28 -3.05
CA SER A 130 5.67 20.89 -4.35
C SER A 130 4.68 19.99 -5.09
N SER A 131 4.67 20.07 -6.42
CA SER A 131 3.86 19.16 -7.24
C SER A 131 4.29 17.70 -7.02
N TRP A 132 5.55 17.47 -6.67
CA TRP A 132 6.16 16.16 -6.39
C TRP A 132 5.73 15.53 -5.07
N ASP A 133 5.08 16.29 -4.19
CA ASP A 133 4.66 15.79 -2.89
C ASP A 133 3.51 14.79 -3.03
N PHE A 134 3.47 13.80 -2.13
CA PHE A 134 2.42 12.78 -2.10
C PHE A 134 1.88 12.59 -0.69
N ALA A 135 0.62 12.18 -0.59
CA ALA A 135 -0.06 12.01 0.68
C ALA A 135 0.50 10.78 1.41
N LEU A 136 0.88 10.98 2.68
CA LEU A 136 1.20 9.93 3.65
C LEU A 136 -0.04 9.54 4.46
N TRP A 137 -0.87 10.53 4.81
CA TRP A 137 -2.11 10.33 5.54
C TRP A 137 -3.16 11.30 5.02
N LYS A 138 -4.29 10.79 4.51
CA LYS A 138 -5.39 11.64 4.06
C LYS A 138 -6.34 11.90 5.22
N ALA A 139 -6.77 13.15 5.38
CA ALA A 139 -7.89 13.44 6.28
C ALA A 139 -9.15 12.71 5.80
N SER A 140 -9.93 12.15 6.73
CA SER A 140 -11.22 11.56 6.38
C SER A 140 -12.13 12.64 5.81
N LYS A 141 -12.82 12.30 4.72
CA LYS A 141 -13.93 13.14 4.25
C LYS A 141 -15.05 13.10 5.30
N PRO A 142 -15.74 14.23 5.54
CA PRO A 142 -16.92 14.27 6.41
C PRO A 142 -18.06 13.43 5.86
#